data_AF-A0A2V5JHY5-F1
#
_entry.id   AF-A0A2V5JHY5-F1
#
_cell.length_a   1.000
_cell.length_b   1.000
_cell.length_c   1.000
_cell.angle_alpha   90.00
_cell.angle_beta   90.00
_cell.angle_gamma   90.00
#
_symmetry.space_group_name_H-M   'P 1'
#
loop_
_entity.id
_entity.type
_entity.pdbx_description
1 polymer ?
#
loop_
_entity_poly.entity_id
_entity_poly.type
_entity_poly.pdbx_seq_one_letter_code
_entity_poly.pdbx_strand_id
1 'polypeptide(L)'
;MKDHNHILHNVDSDGVDRRGFLKCMAWAGTGVLWTVSGGVLVSKTLAQITKAGSLPAVTDFSFLQISDSHIGFSKDANKDVTETFRIALDRINAMPTQPAFLLHTGDISQLSKPEEFDTFDQVLKSCKTKDVFYVPGEHDVINDGGKLFRDRYLKSVEGKGSGWYS
;
A
#
# COMPACT_ATOMS: atom_id res chain seq x y z
N MET A 1 -22.87 4.76 -38.45
CA MET A 1 -22.99 4.28 -37.06
C MET A 1 -22.54 5.41 -36.15
N LYS A 2 -23.39 5.83 -35.21
CA LYS A 2 -23.08 6.94 -34.30
C LYS A 2 -22.18 6.44 -33.18
N ASP A 3 -21.07 7.14 -32.96
CA ASP A 3 -20.11 6.90 -31.90
C ASP A 3 -20.67 7.45 -30.57
N HIS A 4 -20.83 6.60 -29.55
CA HIS A 4 -21.53 6.93 -28.30
C HIS A 4 -20.58 7.17 -27.11
N ASN A 5 -19.33 7.59 -27.35
CA ASN A 5 -18.29 7.68 -26.32
C ASN A 5 -18.06 9.06 -25.68
N HIS A 6 -18.98 10.01 -25.82
CA HIS A 6 -18.84 11.34 -25.20
C HIS A 6 -19.94 11.61 -24.17
N ILE A 7 -19.54 11.75 -22.90
CA ILE A 7 -20.38 12.33 -21.84
C ILE A 7 -20.27 13.86 -21.97
N LEU A 8 -21.41 14.53 -22.18
CA LEU A 8 -21.52 15.96 -22.48
C LEU A 8 -21.52 16.87 -21.23
N HIS A 9 -21.58 16.31 -20.02
CA HIS A 9 -21.62 17.11 -18.79
C HIS A 9 -20.80 16.45 -17.67
N ASN A 10 -19.73 17.15 -17.24
CA ASN A 10 -19.07 16.93 -15.97
C ASN A 10 -19.80 17.79 -14.92
N VAL A 11 -20.51 17.17 -13.98
CA VAL A 11 -21.32 17.86 -12.97
C VAL A 11 -20.56 18.17 -11.67
N ASP A 12 -19.32 17.68 -11.52
CA ASP A 12 -18.49 17.95 -10.35
C ASP A 12 -17.26 18.83 -10.68
N SER A 13 -17.03 19.84 -9.85
CA SER A 13 -15.96 20.84 -9.98
C SER A 13 -14.59 20.35 -9.52
N ASP A 14 -14.47 19.07 -9.16
CA ASP A 14 -13.20 18.46 -8.72
C ASP A 14 -12.32 17.98 -9.90
N GLY A 15 -12.88 17.97 -11.12
CA GLY A 15 -12.17 17.57 -12.34
C GLY A 15 -11.91 16.06 -12.46
N VAL A 16 -12.61 15.21 -11.68
CA VAL A 16 -12.42 13.76 -11.70
C VAL A 16 -13.62 13.05 -12.33
N ASP A 17 -13.50 12.65 -13.60
CA ASP A 17 -14.52 11.81 -14.25
C ASP A 17 -14.46 10.35 -13.71
N ARG A 18 -15.47 9.51 -14.01
CA ARG A 18 -15.52 8.10 -13.59
C ARG A 18 -14.22 7.33 -13.90
N ARG A 19 -13.57 7.61 -15.02
CA ARG A 19 -12.29 6.98 -15.40
C ARG A 19 -11.14 7.53 -14.56
N GLY A 20 -11.13 8.81 -14.26
CA GLY A 20 -10.22 9.48 -13.35
C GLY A 20 -10.35 8.93 -11.93
N PHE A 21 -11.58 8.68 -11.47
CA PHE A 21 -11.87 8.05 -10.19
C PHE A 21 -11.34 6.62 -10.14
N LEU A 22 -11.65 5.79 -11.13
CA LEU A 22 -11.14 4.40 -11.19
C LEU A 22 -9.61 4.35 -11.30
N LYS A 23 -8.99 5.26 -12.06
CA LYS A 23 -7.53 5.40 -12.12
C LYS A 23 -6.93 5.88 -10.80
N CYS A 24 -7.58 6.80 -10.09
CA CYS A 24 -7.15 7.23 -8.77
C CYS A 24 -7.28 6.09 -7.76
N MET A 25 -8.41 5.39 -7.74
CA MET A 25 -8.66 4.29 -6.81
C MET A 25 -7.72 3.11 -7.04
N ALA A 26 -7.37 2.81 -8.29
CA ALA A 26 -6.38 1.79 -8.61
C ALA A 26 -5.02 2.05 -7.92
N TRP A 27 -4.68 3.30 -7.62
CA TRP A 27 -3.44 3.67 -6.94
C TRP A 27 -3.62 4.17 -5.51
N ALA A 28 -4.83 4.57 -5.11
CA ALA A 28 -5.16 4.87 -3.73
C ALA A 28 -5.04 3.60 -2.87
N GLY A 29 -5.38 2.43 -3.43
CA GLY A 29 -5.13 1.14 -2.79
C GLY A 29 -3.65 0.76 -2.67
N THR A 30 -2.76 1.38 -3.46
CA THR A 30 -1.33 1.05 -3.47
C THR A 30 -0.55 1.73 -2.34
N GLY A 31 -1.07 2.82 -1.78
CA GLY A 31 -0.46 3.45 -0.61
C GLY A 31 -0.90 4.88 -0.35
N VAL A 32 -0.83 5.24 0.92
CA VAL A 32 -1.13 6.57 1.46
C VAL A 32 0.09 7.06 2.22
N LEU A 33 0.59 8.25 1.87
CA LEU A 33 1.55 8.96 2.69
C LEU A 33 0.82 9.77 3.75
N TRP A 34 1.24 9.57 4.98
CA TRP A 34 0.85 10.35 6.12
C TRP A 34 1.96 11.33 6.46
N THR A 35 1.57 12.57 6.75
CA THR A 35 2.47 13.68 6.99
C THR A 35 2.03 14.42 8.24
N VAL A 36 2.97 14.71 9.13
CA VAL A 36 2.74 15.51 10.34
C VAL A 36 3.53 16.80 10.25
N SER A 37 2.85 17.93 10.43
CA SER A 37 3.48 19.25 10.58
C SER A 37 2.78 20.02 11.69
N GLY A 38 3.52 20.50 12.68
CA GLY A 38 2.95 21.23 13.81
C GLY A 38 1.90 20.43 14.60
N GLY A 39 2.00 19.10 14.62
CA GLY A 39 1.05 18.20 15.28
C GLY A 39 -0.22 17.88 14.48
N VAL A 40 -0.38 18.44 13.27
CA VAL A 40 -1.52 18.15 12.40
C VAL A 40 -1.16 17.05 11.41
N LEU A 41 -1.99 16.00 11.37
CA LEU A 41 -1.85 14.87 10.46
C LEU A 41 -2.63 15.12 9.16
N VAL A 42 -1.96 14.95 8.01
CA VAL A 42 -2.55 15.06 6.67
C VAL A 42 -2.18 13.82 5.85
N SER A 43 -3.10 13.34 5.03
CA SER A 43 -2.87 12.23 4.12
C SER A 43 -2.86 12.66 2.65
N LYS A 44 -2.03 11.98 1.85
CA LYS A 44 -2.03 12.05 0.39
C LYS A 44 -1.85 10.65 -0.20
N THR A 45 -2.52 10.34 -1.30
CA THR A 45 -2.31 9.06 -1.99
C THR A 45 -0.97 9.06 -2.73
N LEU A 46 -0.42 7.87 -2.96
CA LEU A 46 0.83 7.73 -3.72
C LEU A 46 0.72 8.36 -5.12
N ALA A 47 -0.44 8.24 -5.77
CA ALA A 47 -0.71 8.89 -7.06
C ALA A 47 -0.65 10.42 -6.99
N GLN A 48 -1.19 11.04 -5.93
CA GLN A 48 -1.15 12.48 -5.74
C GLN A 48 0.29 12.98 -5.56
N ILE A 49 1.13 12.21 -4.86
CA ILE A 49 2.55 12.53 -4.65
C ILE A 49 3.33 12.41 -5.96
N THR A 50 3.15 11.31 -6.69
CA THR A 50 3.79 11.12 -8.00
C THR A 50 3.42 12.23 -8.97
N LYS A 51 2.16 12.68 -8.98
CA LYS A 51 1.71 13.79 -9.83
C LYS A 51 2.28 15.15 -9.40
N ALA A 52 2.42 15.39 -8.10
CA ALA A 52 2.95 16.65 -7.58
C ALA A 52 4.49 16.75 -7.72
N GLY A 53 5.19 15.62 -7.88
CA GLY A 53 6.66 15.56 -8.03
C GLY A 53 7.44 16.01 -6.79
N SER A 54 6.76 16.34 -5.71
CA SER A 54 7.34 16.85 -4.46
C SER A 54 6.39 16.58 -3.29
N LEU A 55 6.97 16.39 -2.11
CA LEU A 55 6.22 16.37 -0.86
C LEU A 55 5.78 17.79 -0.47
N PRO A 56 4.73 17.96 0.36
CA PRO A 56 4.39 19.27 0.90
C PRO A 56 5.62 19.95 1.49
N ALA A 57 5.79 21.24 1.19
CA ALA A 57 6.88 22.04 1.75
C ALA A 57 6.67 22.14 3.27
N VAL A 58 7.61 21.57 4.03
CA VAL A 58 7.64 21.48 5.50
C VAL A 58 6.79 20.34 6.07
N THR A 59 7.47 19.23 6.36
CA THR A 59 6.92 18.10 7.13
C THR A 59 7.93 17.76 8.20
N ASP A 60 7.53 17.81 9.47
CA ASP A 60 8.42 17.42 10.58
C ASP A 60 8.65 15.91 10.55
N PHE A 61 7.65 15.18 10.04
CA PHE A 61 7.62 13.73 10.02
C PHE A 61 6.67 13.23 8.92
N SER A 62 7.03 12.15 8.24
CA SER A 62 6.11 11.44 7.35
C SER A 62 6.35 9.93 7.41
N PHE A 63 5.30 9.16 7.17
CA PHE A 63 5.35 7.71 7.05
C PHE A 63 4.41 7.24 5.96
N LEU A 64 4.69 6.10 5.37
CA LEU A 64 3.85 5.52 4.33
C LEU A 64 3.03 4.37 4.89
N GLN A 65 1.76 4.29 4.52
CA GLN A 65 0.91 3.14 4.75
C GLN A 65 0.60 2.46 3.41
N ILE A 66 0.79 1.15 3.34
CA ILE A 66 0.32 0.28 2.26
C ILE A 66 -0.49 -0.86 2.86
N SER A 67 -1.25 -1.58 2.05
CA SER A 67 -2.14 -2.65 2.52
C SER A 67 -2.36 -3.65 1.39
N ASP A 68 -2.89 -4.84 1.72
CA ASP A 68 -3.54 -5.73 0.77
C ASP A 68 -2.67 -6.06 -0.45
N SER A 69 -1.40 -6.42 -0.20
CA SER A 69 -0.49 -6.87 -1.26
C SER A 69 -0.94 -8.20 -1.86
N HIS A 70 -1.62 -9.06 -1.08
CA HIS A 70 -2.19 -10.34 -1.51
C HIS A 70 -1.23 -11.20 -2.34
N ILE A 71 0.05 -11.25 -1.97
CA ILE A 71 1.08 -11.99 -2.73
C ILE A 71 0.63 -13.46 -2.88
N GLY A 72 0.63 -13.94 -4.13
CA GLY A 72 0.06 -15.23 -4.52
C GLY A 72 -1.26 -15.14 -5.30
N PHE A 73 -1.95 -13.99 -5.27
CA PHE A 73 -3.15 -13.78 -6.08
C PHE A 73 -2.82 -13.62 -7.58
N SER A 74 -3.65 -14.24 -8.43
CA SER A 74 -3.44 -14.26 -9.88
C SER A 74 -4.76 -14.49 -10.65
N LYS A 75 -5.75 -13.61 -10.44
CA LYS A 75 -7.05 -13.65 -11.15
C LYS A 75 -7.26 -12.40 -11.99
N ASP A 76 -8.38 -12.33 -12.72
CA ASP A 76 -8.64 -11.23 -13.66
C ASP A 76 -8.63 -9.83 -13.04
N ALA A 77 -8.92 -9.72 -11.74
CA ALA A 77 -8.85 -8.44 -11.02
C ALA A 77 -7.41 -7.90 -10.94
N ASN A 78 -6.42 -8.79 -10.77
CA ASN A 78 -5.00 -8.47 -10.83
C ASN A 78 -4.22 -9.76 -11.16
N LYS A 79 -3.66 -9.80 -12.37
CA LYS A 79 -2.95 -10.98 -12.88
C LYS A 79 -1.55 -11.12 -12.29
N ASP A 80 -0.98 -10.04 -11.78
CA ASP A 80 0.35 -10.02 -11.16
C ASP A 80 0.42 -8.96 -10.03
N VAL A 81 -0.02 -9.40 -8.86
CA VAL A 81 0.08 -8.60 -7.62
C VAL A 81 1.51 -8.34 -7.20
N THR A 82 2.45 -9.23 -7.55
CA THR A 82 3.87 -9.06 -7.22
C THR A 82 4.45 -7.89 -7.99
N GLU A 83 4.13 -7.80 -9.28
CA GLU A 83 4.52 -6.66 -10.11
C GLU A 83 3.85 -5.37 -9.67
N THR A 84 2.57 -5.44 -9.28
CA THR A 84 1.86 -4.28 -8.72
C THR A 84 2.56 -3.76 -7.47
N PHE A 85 2.99 -4.66 -6.58
CA PHE A 85 3.76 -4.32 -5.39
C PHE A 85 5.13 -3.72 -5.75
N ARG A 86 5.85 -4.25 -6.75
CA ARG A 86 7.10 -3.63 -7.24
C ARG A 86 6.90 -2.21 -7.72
N ILE A 87 5.86 -1.95 -8.51
CA ILE A 87 5.54 -0.60 -8.99
C ILE A 87 5.24 0.35 -7.81
N ALA A 88 4.62 -0.14 -6.75
CA ALA A 88 4.43 0.62 -5.51
C ALA A 88 5.78 1.03 -4.91
N LEU A 89 6.67 0.06 -4.71
CA LEU A 89 8.01 0.29 -4.15
C LEU A 89 8.84 1.25 -5.02
N ASP A 90 8.76 1.14 -6.35
CA ASP A 90 9.47 2.04 -7.25
C ASP A 90 9.03 3.50 -7.09
N ARG A 91 7.73 3.74 -6.90
CA ARG A 91 7.21 5.09 -6.62
C ARG A 91 7.66 5.61 -5.27
N ILE A 92 7.72 4.74 -4.26
CA ILE A 92 8.21 5.10 -2.92
C ILE A 92 9.69 5.47 -3.00
N ASN A 93 10.47 4.67 -3.71
CA ASN A 93 11.90 4.86 -3.95
C ASN A 93 12.23 6.10 -4.78
N ALA A 94 11.27 6.60 -5.55
CA ALA A 94 11.37 7.81 -6.36
C ALA A 94 10.99 9.09 -5.59
N MET A 95 10.50 9.00 -4.35
CA MET A 95 10.19 10.17 -3.54
C MET A 95 11.49 10.96 -3.22
N PRO A 96 11.47 12.31 -3.32
CA PRO A 96 12.64 13.15 -3.05
C PRO A 96 13.20 12.99 -1.64
N THR A 97 12.31 12.77 -0.67
CA THR A 97 12.65 12.44 0.71
C THR A 97 11.97 11.12 1.04
N GLN A 98 12.74 10.19 1.61
CA GLN A 98 12.18 8.91 2.03
C GLN A 98 11.37 9.11 3.31
N PRO A 99 10.17 8.49 3.42
CA PRO A 99 9.42 8.46 4.67
C PRO A 99 10.24 7.85 5.80
N ALA A 100 9.90 8.18 7.04
CA ALA A 100 10.58 7.65 8.22
C ALA A 100 10.43 6.12 8.33
N PHE A 101 9.23 5.61 8.02
CA PHE A 101 8.96 4.18 7.95
C PHE A 101 7.82 3.86 6.97
N LEU A 102 7.68 2.59 6.67
CA LEU A 102 6.56 2.01 5.95
C LEU A 102 5.73 1.13 6.91
N LEU A 103 4.40 1.21 6.84
CA LEU A 103 3.46 0.39 7.59
C LEU A 103 2.63 -0.43 6.60
N HIS A 104 2.70 -1.76 6.67
CA HIS A 104 1.81 -2.64 5.92
C HIS A 104 0.63 -3.07 6.81
N THR A 105 -0.59 -2.72 6.44
CA THR A 105 -1.79 -2.89 7.26
C THR A 105 -2.62 -4.13 6.92
N GLY A 106 -1.97 -5.29 6.82
CA GLY A 106 -2.63 -6.57 6.63
C GLY A 106 -2.71 -7.06 5.19
N ASP A 107 -3.04 -8.35 5.07
CA ASP A 107 -3.15 -9.12 3.84
C ASP A 107 -1.89 -9.00 2.96
N ILE A 108 -0.75 -9.34 3.56
CA ILE A 108 0.52 -9.47 2.85
C ILE A 108 0.45 -10.63 1.86
N SER A 109 -0.03 -11.77 2.34
CA SER A 109 -0.18 -13.02 1.59
C SER A 109 -1.63 -13.26 1.19
N GLN A 110 -1.85 -14.08 0.17
CA GLN A 110 -3.20 -14.46 -0.26
C GLN A 110 -3.73 -15.70 0.49
N LEU A 111 -2.86 -16.66 0.82
CA LEU A 111 -3.21 -17.95 1.39
C LEU A 111 -2.34 -18.34 2.59
N SER A 112 -1.65 -17.38 3.23
CA SER A 112 -0.72 -17.63 4.33
C SER A 112 0.34 -18.70 4.03
N LYS A 113 0.83 -18.78 2.79
CA LYS A 113 1.85 -19.77 2.41
C LYS A 113 3.27 -19.24 2.67
N PRO A 114 4.23 -20.08 3.11
CA PRO A 114 5.62 -19.66 3.28
C PRO A 114 6.20 -18.97 2.03
N GLU A 115 5.92 -19.49 0.84
CA GLU A 115 6.47 -18.97 -0.41
C GLU A 115 5.89 -17.60 -0.79
N GLU A 116 4.66 -17.29 -0.36
CA GLU A 116 4.03 -15.98 -0.56
C GLU A 116 4.71 -14.92 0.32
N PHE A 117 4.95 -15.23 1.60
CA PHE A 117 5.73 -14.36 2.49
C PHE A 117 7.18 -14.20 2.01
N ASP A 118 7.83 -15.28 1.56
CA ASP A 118 9.19 -15.21 1.03
C ASP A 118 9.28 -14.32 -0.22
N THR A 119 8.27 -14.38 -1.09
CA THR A 119 8.19 -13.52 -2.28
C THR A 119 7.99 -12.06 -1.89
N PHE A 120 7.11 -11.77 -0.92
CA PHE A 120 6.93 -10.43 -0.38
C PHE A 120 8.24 -9.89 0.20
N ASP A 121 8.89 -10.64 1.09
CA ASP A 121 10.16 -10.27 1.73
C ASP A 121 11.25 -10.02 0.69
N GLN A 122 11.32 -10.86 -0.36
CA GLN A 122 12.29 -10.72 -1.42
C GLN A 122 12.07 -9.44 -2.26
N VAL A 123 10.82 -9.10 -2.56
CA VAL A 123 10.49 -7.88 -3.30
C VAL A 123 10.74 -6.64 -2.44
N LEU A 124 10.38 -6.70 -1.15
CA LEU A 124 10.54 -5.59 -0.21
C LEU A 124 12.00 -5.16 -0.02
N LYS A 125 12.97 -6.05 -0.23
CA LYS A 125 14.42 -5.71 -0.18
C LYS A 125 14.82 -4.56 -1.12
N SER A 126 14.03 -4.26 -2.16
CA SER A 126 14.29 -3.12 -3.04
C SER A 126 13.84 -1.77 -2.43
N CYS A 127 13.06 -1.79 -1.35
CA CYS A 127 12.57 -0.57 -0.70
C CYS A 127 13.71 0.18 -0.01
N LYS A 128 13.82 1.48 -0.30
CA LYS A 128 14.81 2.37 0.32
C LYS A 128 14.41 2.81 1.72
N THR A 129 13.13 2.77 2.06
CA THR A 129 12.62 3.03 3.41
C THR A 129 12.91 1.80 4.27
N LYS A 130 13.85 1.93 5.21
CA LYS A 130 14.44 0.78 5.90
C LYS A 130 13.54 0.20 6.99
N ASP A 131 12.85 1.06 7.72
CA ASP A 131 11.99 0.63 8.81
C ASP A 131 10.62 0.27 8.25
N VAL A 132 10.22 -0.98 8.47
CA VAL A 132 8.94 -1.50 8.02
C VAL A 132 8.22 -2.17 9.19
N PHE A 133 6.99 -1.73 9.43
CA PHE A 133 6.09 -2.28 10.46
C PHE A 133 4.92 -3.00 9.81
N TYR A 134 4.40 -4.01 10.49
CA TYR A 134 3.39 -4.90 9.94
C TYR A 134 2.25 -5.10 10.93
N VAL A 135 1.03 -5.06 10.41
CA VAL A 135 -0.18 -5.54 11.06
C VAL A 135 -0.69 -6.71 10.20
N PRO A 136 -1.07 -7.86 10.78
CA PRO A 136 -1.62 -8.96 9.98
C PRO A 136 -3.05 -8.67 9.55
N GLY A 137 -3.43 -9.18 8.38
CA GLY A 137 -4.83 -9.27 7.95
C GLY A 137 -5.38 -10.69 8.06
N GLU A 138 -6.61 -10.90 7.61
CA GLU A 138 -7.25 -12.22 7.69
C GLU A 138 -6.54 -13.26 6.83
N HIS A 139 -5.99 -12.83 5.70
CA HIS A 139 -5.28 -13.71 4.76
C HIS A 139 -3.89 -14.11 5.21
N ASP A 140 -3.35 -13.46 6.25
CA ASP A 140 -2.03 -13.77 6.81
C ASP A 140 -2.07 -14.82 7.92
N VAL A 141 -3.27 -15.21 8.37
CA VAL A 141 -3.45 -16.06 9.57
C VAL A 141 -4.28 -17.32 9.33
N ILE A 142 -4.59 -17.66 8.06
CA ILE A 142 -5.53 -18.72 7.68
C ILE A 142 -5.04 -20.11 8.12
N ASN A 143 -3.77 -20.43 7.93
CA ASN A 143 -3.28 -21.81 8.04
C ASN A 143 -2.88 -22.21 9.46
N ASP A 144 -2.11 -21.36 10.15
CA ASP A 144 -1.45 -21.69 11.41
C ASP A 144 -1.82 -20.73 12.55
N GLY A 145 -2.96 -20.04 12.39
CA GLY A 145 -3.40 -19.00 13.32
C GLY A 145 -2.41 -17.83 13.41
N GLY A 146 -1.69 -17.54 12.33
CA GLY A 146 -0.74 -16.43 12.21
C GLY A 146 0.62 -16.69 12.84
N LYS A 147 0.97 -17.93 13.16
CA LYS A 147 2.27 -18.26 13.76
C LYS A 147 3.42 -17.86 12.82
N LEU A 148 3.33 -18.19 11.54
CA LEU A 148 4.31 -17.84 10.53
C LEU A 148 4.48 -16.33 10.39
N PHE A 149 3.37 -15.57 10.37
CA PHE A 149 3.40 -14.12 10.36
C PHE A 149 4.12 -13.56 11.59
N ARG A 150 3.75 -14.00 12.79
CA ARG A 150 4.37 -13.54 14.06
C ARG A 150 5.86 -13.85 14.11
N ASP A 151 6.24 -15.07 13.72
CA ASP A 151 7.63 -15.51 13.66
C ASP A 151 8.46 -14.70 12.65
N ARG A 152 7.85 -14.14 11.61
CA ARG A 152 8.55 -13.30 10.63
C ARG A 152 8.63 -11.85 11.07
N TYR A 153 7.50 -11.27 11.46
CA TYR A 153 7.34 -9.82 11.51
C TYR A 153 7.21 -9.24 12.92
N LEU A 154 6.90 -10.05 13.94
CA LEU A 154 6.66 -9.57 15.31
C LEU A 154 7.73 -10.01 16.32
N LYS A 155 8.86 -10.59 15.87
CA LYS A 155 9.93 -11.09 16.76
C LYS A 155 10.50 -10.05 17.73
N SER A 156 10.56 -8.79 17.33
CA SER A 156 11.08 -7.69 18.14
C SER A 156 10.01 -6.94 18.93
N VAL A 157 8.73 -7.30 18.76
CA VAL A 157 7.60 -6.64 19.39
C VAL A 157 7.21 -7.44 20.63
N GLU A 158 7.28 -6.82 21.82
CA GLU A 158 6.77 -7.40 23.08
C GLU A 158 5.22 -7.41 23.11
N GLY A 159 4.58 -8.02 22.10
CA GLY A 159 3.14 -8.14 22.00
C GLY A 159 2.62 -9.39 22.69
N LYS A 160 1.64 -9.25 23.61
CA LYS A 160 1.02 -10.36 24.35
C LYS A 160 -0.25 -10.94 23.70
N GLY A 161 -0.50 -10.69 22.42
CA GLY A 161 -1.74 -11.06 21.70
C GLY A 161 -1.51 -11.99 20.51
N SER A 162 -2.60 -12.59 20.01
CA SER A 162 -2.60 -13.39 18.76
C SER A 162 -2.20 -12.57 17.53
N GLY A 163 -2.29 -11.25 17.62
CA GLY A 163 -1.95 -10.31 16.56
C GLY A 163 -3.11 -9.98 15.61
N TRP A 164 -4.19 -10.77 15.63
CA TRP A 164 -5.36 -10.59 14.76
C TRP A 164 -6.65 -11.10 15.45
N TYR A 165 -7.77 -10.41 15.20
CA TYR A 165 -9.14 -10.75 15.64
C TYR A 165 -10.16 -10.08 14.70
N SER A 166 -11.30 -10.73 14.46
CA SER A 166 -12.42 -10.24 13.64
C SER A 166 -13.74 -10.67 14.28
#